data_AF-A0A7K0SDD0-F1
#
_entry.id   AF-A0A7K0SDD0-F1
#
_cell.length_a   1.000
_cell.length_b   1.000
_cell.length_c   1.000
_cell.angle_alpha   90.00
_cell.angle_beta   90.00
_cell.angle_gamma   90.00
#
_symmetry.space_group_name_H-M   'P 1'
#
loop_
_entity.id
_entity.type
_entity.pdbx_description
1 polymer ?
#
loop_
_entity_poly.entity_id
_entity_poly.type
_entity_poly.pdbx_seq_one_letter_code
_entity_poly.pdbx_strand_id
1 'polypeptide(L)'
;MVGLFPDFKYFLTPFVLLLVIAYRKSTAFIFLLTILVGILIVWIKQVSLENKFLSTQFDNLVEIEAVVRSDPVLRSGQVFGSNRRLDEYSLLIKLTQINDRKINLPARLKYSKQISLQMDQVISAKVRLVKTRETKVAALAVA
;
A
#
# COMPACT_ATOMS: atom_id res chain seq x y z
N MET A 1 16.92 23.66 11.49
CA MET A 1 16.07 22.50 11.82
C MET A 1 16.99 21.37 12.26
N VAL A 2 17.06 21.15 13.56
CA VAL A 2 17.89 20.13 14.23
C VAL A 2 16.96 18.96 14.57
N GLY A 3 17.40 17.72 14.31
CA GLY A 3 16.85 16.54 14.99
C GLY A 3 15.99 15.57 14.18
N LEU A 4 16.51 14.97 13.09
CA LEU A 4 15.88 13.79 12.49
C LEU A 4 16.80 12.56 12.31
N PHE A 5 18.06 12.68 12.69
CA PHE A 5 18.97 11.53 12.71
C PHE A 5 19.59 11.45 14.11
N PRO A 6 19.13 10.54 14.99
CA PRO A 6 19.89 10.24 16.19
C PRO A 6 21.26 9.74 15.73
N ASP A 7 22.31 10.41 16.21
CA ASP A 7 23.74 10.18 16.01
C ASP A 7 24.10 8.87 15.27
N PHE A 8 24.37 8.98 13.96
CA PHE A 8 24.82 7.87 13.10
C PHE A 8 26.03 7.12 13.68
N LYS A 9 26.79 7.78 14.56
CA LYS A 9 27.88 7.21 15.36
C LYS A 9 27.44 6.03 16.24
N TYR A 10 26.26 6.07 16.86
CA TYR A 10 25.78 4.95 17.70
C TYR A 10 25.33 3.73 16.89
N PHE A 11 25.05 3.89 15.59
CA PHE A 11 24.71 2.78 14.69
C PHE A 11 25.97 2.16 14.06
N LEU A 12 26.97 2.98 13.76
CA LEU A 12 28.25 2.53 13.20
C LEU A 12 29.09 1.72 14.19
N THR A 13 29.14 2.12 15.47
CA THR A 13 29.98 1.45 16.48
C THR A 13 29.63 -0.02 16.73
N PRO A 14 28.36 -0.44 16.91
CA PRO A 14 28.04 -1.86 17.06
C PRO A 14 28.25 -2.64 15.75
N PHE A 15 28.04 -2.00 14.60
CA PHE A 15 28.23 -2.64 13.28
C PHE A 15 29.71 -2.99 13.03
N VAL A 16 30.62 -2.07 13.35
CA VAL A 16 32.07 -2.31 13.24
C VAL A 16 32.54 -3.35 14.26
N LEU A 17 32.05 -3.31 15.51
CA LEU A 17 32.38 -4.31 16.53
C LEU A 17 31.97 -5.72 16.10
N LEU A 18 30.78 -5.83 15.53
CA LEU A 18 30.21 -7.08 15.02
C LEU A 18 31.01 -7.61 13.83
N LEU A 19 31.49 -6.74 12.93
CA LEU A 19 32.41 -7.07 11.84
C LEU A 19 33.76 -7.58 12.34
N VAL A 20 34.34 -6.94 13.37
CA VAL A 20 35.61 -7.36 13.99
C VAL A 20 35.49 -8.72 14.67
N ILE A 21 34.38 -8.98 15.37
CA ILE A 21 34.10 -10.29 15.99
C ILE A 21 33.93 -11.37 14.92
N ALA A 22 33.22 -11.07 13.83
CA ALA A 22 33.01 -11.98 12.72
C ALA A 22 34.31 -12.31 11.97
N TYR A 23 35.23 -11.35 11.83
CA TYR A 23 36.53 -11.55 11.18
C TYR A 23 37.49 -12.39 12.04
N ARG A 24 37.38 -12.31 13.37
CA ARG A 24 38.30 -12.98 14.31
C ARG A 24 37.98 -14.46 14.53
N LYS A 25 36.72 -14.89 14.34
CA LYS A 25 36.30 -16.30 14.52
C LYS A 25 35.37 -16.76 13.39
N SER A 26 35.83 -17.73 12.60
CA SER A 26 35.04 -18.34 11.52
C SER A 26 33.70 -18.92 12.00
N THR A 27 33.61 -19.37 13.26
CA THR A 27 32.36 -19.87 13.84
C THR A 27 31.36 -18.75 14.17
N ALA A 28 31.84 -17.58 14.60
CA ALA A 28 30.98 -16.41 14.85
C ALA A 28 30.36 -15.87 13.56
N PHE A 29 31.08 -15.94 12.45
CA PHE A 29 30.57 -15.59 11.12
C PHE A 29 29.38 -16.47 10.70
N ILE A 30 29.46 -17.79 10.93
CA ILE A 30 28.39 -18.74 10.60
C ILE A 30 27.12 -18.44 11.42
N PHE A 31 27.26 -18.15 12.71
CA PHE A 31 26.13 -17.74 13.57
C PHE A 31 25.48 -16.43 13.10
N LEU A 32 26.27 -15.48 12.63
CA LEU A 32 25.75 -14.22 12.10
C LEU A 32 24.97 -14.42 10.81
N LEU A 33 25.50 -15.26 9.93
CA LEU A 33 24.87 -15.58 8.65
C LEU A 33 23.51 -16.25 8.87
N THR A 34 23.41 -17.20 9.81
CA THR A 34 22.15 -17.90 10.08
C THR A 34 21.10 -16.98 10.69
N ILE A 35 21.49 -16.07 11.60
CA ILE A 35 20.57 -15.07 12.15
C ILE A 35 20.05 -14.14 11.04
N LEU A 36 20.93 -13.67 10.16
CA LEU A 36 20.57 -12.78 9.06
C LEU A 36 19.61 -13.45 8.08
N VAL A 37 19.87 -14.71 7.72
CA VAL A 37 18.97 -15.51 6.87
C VAL A 37 17.62 -15.73 7.55
N GLY A 38 17.61 -16.00 8.86
CA GLY A 38 16.38 -16.16 9.64
C GLY A 38 15.49 -14.92 9.61
N ILE A 39 16.08 -13.74 9.83
CA ILE A 39 15.37 -12.45 9.76
C ILE A 39 14.80 -12.22 8.35
N LEU A 40 15.57 -12.54 7.31
CA LEU A 40 15.16 -12.37 5.91
C LEU A 40 13.91 -13.21 5.57
N ILE A 41 13.88 -14.48 6.01
CA ILE A 41 12.75 -15.40 5.75
C ILE A 41 11.47 -14.90 6.42
N VAL A 42 11.58 -14.45 7.67
CA VAL A 42 10.43 -13.91 8.42
C VAL A 42 9.88 -12.66 7.73
N TRP A 43 10.77 -11.78 7.26
CA TRP A 43 10.38 -10.57 6.55
C TRP A 43 9.64 -10.88 5.24
N ILE A 44 10.14 -11.82 4.43
CA ILE A 44 9.47 -12.28 3.20
C ILE A 44 8.08 -12.86 3.49
N LYS A 45 7.94 -13.66 4.56
CA LYS A 45 6.63 -14.19 4.96
C LYS A 45 5.66 -13.08 5.35
N GLN A 46 6.11 -12.08 6.09
CA GLN A 46 5.29 -10.95 6.49
C GLN A 46 4.79 -10.16 5.27
N VAL A 47 5.68 -9.84 4.33
CA VAL A 47 5.32 -9.16 3.07
C VAL A 47 4.35 -10.01 2.23
N SER A 48 4.55 -11.34 2.17
CA SER A 48 3.64 -12.22 1.44
C SER A 48 2.25 -12.28 2.05
N LEU A 49 2.12 -12.25 3.38
CA LEU A 49 0.83 -12.26 4.08
C LEU A 49 0.03 -10.98 3.79
N GLU A 50 0.69 -9.84 3.80
CA GLU A 50 0.07 -8.55 3.49
C GLU A 50 -0.44 -8.50 2.04
N ASN A 51 0.37 -8.95 1.09
CA ASN A 51 -0.04 -9.01 -0.32
C ASN A 51 -1.17 -10.02 -0.58
N LYS A 52 -1.15 -11.18 0.09
CA LYS A 52 -2.24 -12.17 0.01
C LYS A 52 -3.55 -11.62 0.57
N PHE A 53 -3.49 -10.82 1.62
CA PHE A 53 -4.68 -10.19 2.18
C PHE A 53 -5.33 -9.26 1.15
N LEU A 54 -4.56 -8.37 0.53
CA LEU A 54 -5.04 -7.49 -0.53
C LEU A 54 -5.59 -8.28 -1.72
N SER A 55 -4.90 -9.36 -2.11
CA SER A 55 -5.35 -10.17 -3.25
C SER A 55 -6.67 -10.88 -3.01
N THR A 56 -6.95 -11.28 -1.76
CA THR A 56 -8.16 -12.02 -1.38
C THR A 56 -9.39 -11.10 -1.26
N GLN A 57 -9.17 -9.81 -1.04
CA GLN A 57 -10.24 -8.81 -0.98
C GLN A 57 -10.59 -8.22 -2.36
N PHE A 58 -9.79 -8.49 -3.40
CA PHE A 58 -10.17 -8.14 -4.77
C PHE A 58 -11.37 -8.98 -5.22
N ASP A 59 -12.24 -8.34 -5.99
CA ASP A 59 -13.49 -8.83 -6.55
C ASP A 59 -14.64 -9.04 -5.56
N ASN A 60 -14.43 -8.76 -4.28
CA ASN A 60 -15.47 -8.74 -3.26
C ASN A 60 -16.06 -7.34 -3.05
N LEU A 61 -17.31 -7.30 -2.59
CA LEU A 61 -17.96 -6.08 -2.09
C LEU A 61 -17.45 -5.83 -0.69
N VAL A 62 -16.71 -4.74 -0.52
CA VAL A 62 -16.02 -4.40 0.73
C VAL A 62 -16.41 -3.00 1.17
N GLU A 63 -16.64 -2.82 2.47
CA GLU A 63 -16.79 -1.51 3.07
C GLU A 63 -15.39 -0.90 3.27
N ILE A 64 -15.16 0.23 2.60
CA ILE A 64 -13.91 0.97 2.70
C ILE A 64 -14.14 2.29 3.42
N GLU A 65 -13.20 2.65 4.29
CA GLU A 65 -13.03 4.04 4.72
C GLU A 65 -11.84 4.63 3.97
N ALA A 66 -12.05 5.78 3.36
CA ALA A 66 -11.02 6.43 2.56
C ALA A 66 -11.04 7.95 2.70
N VAL A 67 -9.87 8.57 2.56
CA VAL A 67 -9.71 10.01 2.51
C VAL A 67 -9.55 10.45 1.06
N VAL A 68 -10.38 11.39 0.62
CA VAL A 68 -10.31 11.97 -0.74
C VAL A 68 -9.05 12.81 -0.88
N ARG A 69 -8.26 12.56 -1.92
CA ARG A 69 -6.99 13.28 -2.16
C ARG A 69 -6.99 14.13 -3.41
N SER A 70 -7.99 14.00 -4.27
CA SER A 70 -8.12 14.81 -5.47
C SER A 70 -9.57 15.16 -5.74
N ASP A 71 -9.78 16.25 -6.47
CA ASP A 71 -11.09 16.60 -7.00
C ASP A 71 -11.63 15.50 -7.93
N PRO A 72 -12.96 15.35 -8.00
CA PRO A 72 -13.59 14.40 -8.89
C PRO A 72 -13.49 14.86 -10.34
N VAL A 73 -12.87 14.02 -11.19
CA VAL A 73 -12.76 14.28 -12.63
C VAL A 73 -13.73 13.39 -13.38
N LEU A 74 -14.65 14.01 -14.12
CA LEU A 74 -15.54 13.31 -15.04
C LEU A 74 -14.74 12.73 -16.21
N ARG A 75 -14.78 11.41 -16.36
CA ARG A 75 -14.21 10.70 -17.50
C ARG A 75 -15.34 10.27 -18.40
N SER A 76 -15.30 10.69 -19.67
CA SER A 76 -16.22 10.14 -20.66
C SER A 76 -16.03 8.64 -20.79
N GLY A 77 -17.14 7.92 -20.90
CA GLY A 77 -17.13 6.47 -21.03
C GLY A 77 -16.42 6.02 -22.29
N GLN A 78 -15.65 4.95 -22.17
CA GLN A 78 -14.91 4.38 -23.29
C GLN A 78 -15.89 3.81 -24.33
N VAL A 79 -15.67 4.13 -25.61
CA VAL A 79 -16.46 3.61 -26.72
C VAL A 79 -15.83 2.31 -27.21
N PHE A 80 -16.64 1.25 -27.28
CA PHE A 80 -16.26 -0.06 -27.82
C PHE A 80 -17.21 -0.42 -28.96
N GLY A 81 -16.75 -0.25 -30.21
CA GLY A 81 -17.59 -0.47 -31.39
C GLY A 81 -18.78 0.50 -31.41
N SER A 82 -20.00 -0.04 -31.46
CA SER A 82 -21.25 0.75 -31.43
C SER A 82 -21.74 1.08 -30.02
N ASN A 83 -21.15 0.50 -28.96
CA ASN A 83 -21.58 0.70 -27.59
C ASN A 83 -20.68 1.72 -26.88
N ARG A 84 -21.30 2.73 -26.27
CA ARG A 84 -20.63 3.70 -25.39
C ARG A 84 -20.91 3.34 -23.94
N ARG A 85 -19.86 3.19 -23.12
CA ARG A 85 -20.03 3.08 -21.67
C ARG A 85 -20.53 4.40 -21.09
N LEU A 86 -21.23 4.32 -19.96
CA LEU A 86 -21.67 5.51 -19.23
C LEU A 86 -20.45 6.32 -18.76
N ASP A 87 -20.64 7.63 -18.65
CA ASP A 87 -19.61 8.51 -18.12
C ASP A 87 -19.44 8.22 -16.61
N GLU A 88 -18.20 8.18 -16.14
CA GLU A 88 -17.85 7.80 -14.77
C GLU A 88 -17.03 8.95 -14.13
N TYR A 89 -17.33 9.26 -12.87
CA TYR A 89 -16.45 10.12 -12.07
C TYR A 89 -15.29 9.31 -11.54
N SER A 90 -14.10 9.89 -11.58
CA SER A 90 -12.88 9.25 -11.09
C SER A 90 -12.10 10.18 -10.17
N LEU A 91 -11.68 9.68 -9.01
CA LEU A 91 -10.87 10.43 -8.06
C LEU A 91 -9.83 9.55 -7.37
N LEU A 92 -8.78 10.18 -6.86
CA LEU A 92 -7.76 9.54 -6.05
C LEU A 92 -8.20 9.55 -4.59
N ILE A 93 -8.21 8.36 -3.98
CA ILE A 93 -8.44 8.16 -2.57
C ILE A 93 -7.22 7.55 -1.91
N LYS A 94 -7.06 7.84 -0.62
CA LYS A 94 -6.20 7.10 0.27
C LYS A 94 -7.09 6.17 1.09
N LEU A 95 -7.03 4.87 0.85
CA LEU A 95 -7.68 3.88 1.69
C LEU A 95 -7.08 3.98 3.09
N THR A 96 -7.94 4.01 4.10
CA THR A 96 -7.58 4.03 5.53
C THR A 96 -8.02 2.75 6.21
N GLN A 97 -9.17 2.18 5.80
CA GLN A 97 -9.71 0.95 6.38
C GLN A 97 -10.42 0.10 5.33
N ILE A 98 -10.31 -1.23 5.48
CA ILE A 98 -10.99 -2.25 4.68
C ILE A 98 -11.53 -3.30 5.67
N ASN A 99 -12.86 -3.48 5.78
CA ASN A 99 -13.51 -4.53 6.59
C ASN A 99 -12.82 -4.77 7.97
N ASP A 100 -12.53 -3.71 8.74
CA ASP A 100 -11.87 -3.71 10.07
C ASP A 100 -10.32 -3.74 10.12
N ARG A 101 -9.61 -3.79 9.00
CA ARG A 101 -8.14 -3.61 8.97
C ARG A 101 -7.73 -2.22 8.51
N LYS A 102 -6.88 -1.56 9.31
CA LYS A 102 -6.21 -0.31 8.95
C LYS A 102 -5.17 -0.58 7.87
N ILE A 103 -5.35 0.07 6.71
CA ILE A 103 -4.50 -0.07 5.55
C ILE A 103 -4.27 1.32 5.02
N ASN A 104 -3.04 1.63 4.61
CA ASN A 104 -2.68 2.94 4.09
C ASN A 104 -2.20 2.76 2.65
N LEU A 105 -3.15 2.73 1.71
CA LEU A 105 -2.85 2.49 0.30
C LEU A 105 -3.52 3.53 -0.60
N PRO A 106 -2.83 4.03 -1.64
CA PRO A 106 -3.47 4.84 -2.67
C PRO A 106 -4.39 3.96 -3.52
N ALA A 107 -5.64 4.36 -3.68
CA ALA A 107 -6.61 3.72 -4.57
C ALA A 107 -7.30 4.77 -5.45
N ARG A 108 -7.90 4.31 -6.55
CA ARG A 108 -8.70 5.17 -7.42
C ARG A 108 -10.16 4.76 -7.30
N LEU A 109 -11.01 5.69 -6.88
CA LEU A 109 -12.45 5.47 -6.78
C LEU A 109 -13.11 5.87 -8.10
N LYS A 110 -13.98 5.00 -8.62
CA LYS A 110 -14.87 5.25 -9.74
C LYS A 110 -16.31 5.14 -9.28
N TYR A 111 -17.14 6.10 -9.66
CA TYR A 111 -18.55 6.12 -9.31
C TYR A 111 -19.36 6.79 -10.42
N SER A 112 -20.59 6.34 -10.62
CA SER A 112 -21.47 6.83 -11.71
C SER A 112 -22.32 8.05 -11.32
N LYS A 113 -22.61 8.22 -10.02
CA LYS A 113 -23.52 9.26 -9.54
C LYS A 113 -22.80 10.60 -9.37
N GLN A 114 -23.45 11.71 -9.73
CA GLN A 114 -22.92 13.05 -9.47
C GLN A 114 -22.98 13.35 -7.96
N ILE A 115 -21.86 13.09 -7.27
CA ILE A 115 -21.64 13.39 -5.86
C ILE A 115 -20.44 14.33 -5.78
N SER A 116 -20.65 15.51 -5.17
CA SER A 116 -19.57 16.45 -4.87
C SER A 116 -18.81 15.95 -3.63
N LEU A 117 -17.64 15.37 -3.85
CA LEU A 117 -16.73 14.97 -2.79
C LEU A 117 -15.65 16.06 -2.64
N GLN A 118 -15.42 16.52 -1.41
CA GLN A 118 -14.40 17.52 -1.13
C GLN A 118 -13.05 16.86 -0.84
N MET A 119 -11.96 17.57 -1.15
CA MET A 119 -10.63 17.13 -0.75
C MET A 119 -10.52 16.98 0.77
N ASP A 120 -9.76 15.97 1.21
CA ASP A 120 -9.55 15.56 2.60
C ASP A 120 -10.81 15.13 3.38
N GLN A 121 -11.94 14.95 2.69
CA GLN A 121 -13.14 14.34 3.28
C GLN A 121 -12.91 12.83 3.52
N VAL A 122 -13.34 12.35 4.68
CA VAL A 122 -13.43 10.92 4.99
C VAL A 122 -14.75 10.38 4.46
N ILE A 123 -14.70 9.34 3.63
CA ILE A 123 -15.86 8.67 3.07
C ILE A 123 -15.89 7.20 3.51
N SER A 124 -17.08 6.70 3.85
CA SER A 124 -17.37 5.27 3.91
C SER A 124 -18.23 4.88 2.73
N ALA A 125 -17.79 3.88 1.96
CA ALA A 125 -18.53 3.38 0.80
C ALA A 125 -18.37 1.87 0.66
N LYS A 126 -19.45 1.21 0.23
CA LYS A 126 -19.40 -0.17 -0.24
C LYS A 126 -18.94 -0.17 -1.68
N VAL A 127 -17.75 -0.71 -1.94
CA VAL A 127 -17.14 -0.70 -3.26
C VAL A 127 -16.65 -2.09 -3.61
N ARG A 128 -16.64 -2.40 -4.90
CA ARG A 128 -15.91 -3.56 -5.43
C ARG A 128 -14.46 -3.16 -5.64
N LEU A 129 -13.54 -3.81 -4.95
CA LEU A 129 -12.11 -3.61 -5.14
C LEU A 129 -11.65 -4.43 -6.35
N VAL A 130 -11.06 -3.79 -7.33
CA VAL A 130 -10.55 -4.40 -8.56
C VAL A 130 -9.05 -4.13 -8.66
N LYS A 131 -8.30 -5.11 -9.16
CA LYS A 131 -6.87 -4.94 -9.44
C LYS A 131 -6.67 -3.88 -10.53
N THR A 132 -5.88 -2.85 -10.22
CA THR A 132 -5.50 -1.82 -11.21
C THR A 132 -4.23 -2.22 -11.96
N ARG A 133 -4.08 -1.68 -13.18
CA ARG A 133 -2.84 -1.76 -13.98
C ARG A 133 -1.94 -0.53 -13.80
N GLU A 134 -2.40 0.48 -13.06
CA GLU A 134 -1.62 1.69 -12.79
C GLU A 134 -0.48 1.40 -11.79
N THR A 135 0.73 1.90 -12.05
CA THR A 135 1.89 1.69 -11.17
C THR A 135 1.83 2.49 -9.86
N LYS A 136 1.11 3.62 -9.85
CA LYS A 136 1.00 4.54 -8.70
C LYS A 136 -0.16 4.23 -7.77
N VAL A 137 -1.04 3.31 -8.14
CA VAL A 137 -2.29 3.03 -7.43
C VAL A 137 -2.31 1.54 -7.09
N ALA A 138 -2.64 1.19 -5.85
CA ALA A 138 -2.66 -0.20 -5.40
C ALA A 138 -3.97 -0.92 -5.76
N ALA A 139 -5.08 -0.18 -5.84
CA ALA A 139 -6.40 -0.75 -6.11
C ALA A 139 -7.33 0.22 -6.86
N LEU A 140 -8.25 -0.32 -7.66
CA LEU A 140 -9.37 0.41 -8.24
C LEU A 140 -10.63 0.08 -7.42
N ALA A 141 -11.23 1.07 -6.77
CA ALA A 141 -12.52 0.93 -6.10
C ALA A 141 -13.64 1.34 -7.06
N VAL A 142 -14.63 0.48 -7.28
CA VAL A 142 -15.78 0.76 -8.14
C VAL A 142 -17.06 0.73 -7.30
N ALA A 143 -17.81 1.83 -7.33
CA ALA A 143 -19.07 2.02 -6.60
C ALA A 143 -20.26 2.21 -7.57
#